data_AF-A0AAN4YY60-F1
#
_entry.id   AF-A0AAN4YY60-F1
#
_cell.length_a   1.000
_cell.length_b   1.000
_cell.length_c   1.000
_cell.angle_alpha   90.00
_cell.angle_beta   90.00
_cell.angle_gamma   90.00
#
_symmetry.space_group_name_H-M   'P 1'
#
loop_
_entity.id
_entity.type
_entity.pdbx_description
1 polymer ?
#
loop_
_entity_poly.entity_id
_entity_poly.type
_entity_poly.pdbx_seq_one_letter_code
_entity_poly.pdbx_strand_id
1 'polypeptide(L)'
;MKGNYFYKTSGRAPKVQGNTYLHAVNNYWNDNSNHAFEIGSGGYVLAEGNTFADVTAAVEDSSFEGELFSSSSDADTCSSYIGRACKANSFTNSGDLSGTTVDVLSKFKGETVATADTASTAPASNAGQGNL
;
A
#
# COMPACT_ATOMS: atom_id res chain seq x y z
N MET A 1 -3.69 -7.24 -2.02
CA MET A 1 -4.88 -6.38 -1.87
C MET A 1 -4.95 -5.43 -3.06
N LYS A 2 -6.01 -5.52 -3.87
CA LYS A 2 -6.20 -4.65 -5.03
C LYS A 2 -7.60 -4.03 -5.06
N GLY A 3 -7.69 -2.73 -5.36
CA GLY A 3 -8.97 -2.08 -5.67
C GLY A 3 -9.94 -1.90 -4.49
N ASN A 4 -9.45 -1.91 -3.24
CA ASN A 4 -10.31 -1.83 -2.06
C ASN A 4 -10.52 -0.38 -1.62
N TYR A 5 -11.65 -0.13 -0.95
CA TYR A 5 -11.97 1.17 -0.34
C TYR A 5 -12.00 1.05 1.20
N PHE A 6 -11.00 1.62 1.86
CA PHE A 6 -10.86 1.66 3.32
C PHE A 6 -11.36 3.02 3.83
N TYR A 7 -12.58 3.04 4.33
CA TYR A 7 -13.28 4.28 4.69
C TYR A 7 -13.59 4.33 6.18
N LYS A 8 -13.38 5.49 6.83
CA LYS A 8 -13.76 5.73 8.24
C LYS A 8 -13.18 4.70 9.22
N THR A 9 -11.88 4.46 9.08
CA THR A 9 -11.12 3.59 9.98
C THR A 9 -10.27 4.41 10.94
N SER A 10 -9.68 3.77 11.95
CA SER A 10 -8.83 4.45 12.95
C SER A 10 -7.58 3.65 13.32
N GLY A 11 -7.23 2.63 12.53
CA GLY A 11 -6.15 1.70 12.82
C GLY A 11 -6.31 0.39 12.06
N ARG A 12 -5.25 -0.42 12.05
CA ARG A 12 -5.24 -1.81 11.51
C ARG A 12 -5.86 -1.93 10.11
N ALA A 13 -5.60 -0.96 9.25
CA ALA A 13 -6.11 -0.93 7.89
C ALA A 13 -4.95 -0.97 6.88
N PRO A 14 -4.20 -2.07 6.74
CA PRO A 14 -4.21 -3.31 7.53
C PRO A 14 -3.14 -3.33 8.65
N LYS A 15 -3.24 -4.30 9.55
CA LYS A 15 -2.09 -4.79 10.34
C LYS A 15 -1.44 -5.97 9.62
N VAL A 16 -0.13 -5.93 9.39
CA VAL A 16 0.66 -6.94 8.68
C VAL A 16 1.81 -7.41 9.58
N GLN A 17 1.91 -8.71 9.81
CA GLN A 17 2.94 -9.31 10.67
C GLN A 17 3.10 -10.81 10.36
N GLY A 18 4.04 -11.48 11.02
CA GLY A 18 4.22 -12.92 10.95
C GLY A 18 5.14 -13.33 9.80
N ASN A 19 4.64 -14.06 8.80
CA ASN A 19 5.39 -14.35 7.58
C ASN A 19 4.50 -14.00 6.38
N THR A 20 4.20 -12.70 6.27
CA THR A 20 3.18 -12.20 5.34
C THR A 20 3.82 -11.31 4.29
N TYR A 21 3.65 -11.68 3.02
CA TYR A 21 4.02 -10.85 1.88
C TYR A 21 2.76 -10.19 1.34
N LEU A 22 2.66 -8.88 1.48
CA LEU A 22 1.51 -8.12 1.04
C LEU A 22 1.88 -7.22 -0.15
N HIS A 23 1.26 -7.49 -1.29
CA HIS A 23 1.17 -6.52 -2.38
C HIS A 23 -0.10 -5.68 -2.21
N ALA A 24 0.04 -4.42 -1.80
CA ALA A 24 -1.02 -3.44 -1.67
C ALA A 24 -1.01 -2.50 -2.88
N VAL A 25 -1.93 -2.70 -3.81
CA VAL A 25 -1.96 -2.00 -5.10
C VAL A 25 -3.31 -1.37 -5.41
N ASN A 26 -3.32 -0.10 -5.83
CA ASN A 26 -4.54 0.62 -6.25
C ASN A 26 -5.71 0.54 -5.26
N ASN A 27 -5.42 0.65 -3.96
CA ASN A 27 -6.45 0.80 -2.94
C ASN A 27 -6.60 2.28 -2.56
N TYR A 28 -7.76 2.62 -2.00
CA TYR A 28 -8.07 3.96 -1.55
C TYR A 28 -8.36 3.95 -0.05
N TRP A 29 -7.54 4.66 0.73
CA TRP A 29 -7.82 4.99 2.13
C TRP A 29 -8.40 6.39 2.22
N ASN A 30 -9.55 6.52 2.88
CA ASN A 30 -10.21 7.80 3.08
C ASN A 30 -10.76 7.96 4.50
N ASP A 31 -10.61 9.16 5.04
CA ASP A 31 -11.17 9.56 6.34
C ASP A 31 -10.71 8.60 7.44
N ASN A 32 -9.39 8.49 7.64
CA ASN A 32 -8.83 7.72 8.74
C ASN A 32 -8.35 8.67 9.84
N SER A 33 -8.95 8.53 11.01
CA SER A 33 -8.78 9.47 12.13
C SER A 33 -7.51 9.24 12.96
N ASN A 34 -6.66 8.28 12.58
CA ASN A 34 -5.44 7.93 13.31
C ASN A 34 -4.39 7.34 12.34
N HIS A 35 -4.19 6.02 12.29
CA HIS A 35 -3.24 5.41 11.35
C HIS A 35 -3.89 4.36 10.43
N ALA A 36 -3.29 4.13 9.25
CA ALA A 36 -3.69 3.05 8.34
C ALA A 36 -2.89 1.77 8.60
N PHE A 37 -1.64 1.70 8.13
CA PHE A 37 -0.81 0.50 8.24
C PHE A 37 -0.25 0.32 9.66
N GLU A 38 -0.24 -0.92 10.14
CA GLU A 38 0.65 -1.38 11.22
C GLU A 38 1.53 -2.50 10.63
N ILE A 39 2.86 -2.32 10.55
CA ILE A 39 3.76 -3.30 9.91
C ILE A 39 4.72 -3.85 10.96
N GLY A 40 4.35 -4.98 11.55
CA GLY A 40 5.12 -5.68 12.58
C GLY A 40 6.14 -6.68 12.00
N SER A 41 6.88 -7.33 12.90
CA SER A 41 7.93 -8.29 12.54
C SER A 41 7.45 -9.36 11.54
N GLY A 42 8.25 -9.54 10.48
CA GLY A 42 8.01 -10.48 9.37
C GLY A 42 6.80 -10.14 8.47
N GLY A 43 6.29 -8.91 8.56
CA GLY A 43 5.49 -8.28 7.52
C GLY A 43 6.38 -7.67 6.44
N TYR A 44 6.11 -7.99 5.18
CA TYR A 44 6.79 -7.43 4.00
C TYR A 44 5.75 -6.81 3.09
N VAL A 45 5.78 -5.48 2.91
CA VAL A 45 4.73 -4.75 2.21
C VAL A 45 5.30 -4.05 0.98
N LEU A 46 4.80 -4.40 -0.21
CA LEU A 46 4.94 -3.59 -1.42
C LEU A 46 3.68 -2.74 -1.58
N ALA A 47 3.81 -1.42 -1.46
CA ALA A 47 2.73 -0.45 -1.61
C ALA A 47 2.96 0.42 -2.86
N GLU A 48 2.09 0.30 -3.86
CA GLU A 48 2.17 1.08 -5.10
C GLU A 48 0.79 1.49 -5.65
N GLY A 49 0.73 2.66 -6.29
CA GLY A 49 -0.50 3.15 -6.93
C GLY A 49 -1.69 3.36 -5.99
N ASN A 50 -1.47 3.43 -4.67
CA ASN A 50 -2.54 3.66 -3.70
C ASN A 50 -2.83 5.15 -3.52
N THR A 51 -4.03 5.46 -3.04
CA THR A 51 -4.42 6.82 -2.66
C THR A 51 -4.74 6.88 -1.17
N PHE A 52 -4.21 7.89 -0.49
CA PHE A 52 -4.52 8.24 0.90
C PHE A 52 -5.09 9.65 0.92
N ALA A 53 -6.32 9.82 1.39
CA ALA A 53 -6.97 11.12 1.51
C ALA A 53 -7.56 11.30 2.91
N ASP A 54 -7.17 12.35 3.62
CA ASP A 54 -7.59 12.62 5.00
C ASP A 54 -7.27 11.43 5.94
N VAL A 55 -6.04 10.91 5.84
CA VAL A 55 -5.50 9.82 6.67
C VAL A 55 -4.42 10.38 7.58
N THR A 56 -4.67 10.44 8.89
CA THR A 56 -3.76 11.12 9.83
C THR A 56 -2.32 10.60 9.76
N ALA A 57 -2.12 9.29 9.73
CA ALA A 57 -0.84 8.65 9.43
C ALA A 57 -1.02 7.46 8.48
N ALA A 58 -0.27 7.40 7.38
CA ALA A 58 -0.37 6.24 6.49
C ALA A 58 0.22 4.96 7.13
N VAL A 59 1.14 5.09 8.08
CA VAL A 59 1.72 3.99 8.85
C VAL A 59 1.93 4.40 10.30
N GLU A 60 1.75 3.45 11.23
CA GLU A 60 2.04 3.62 12.66
C GLU A 60 3.54 3.40 12.92
N ASP A 61 4.31 4.48 12.89
CA ASP A 61 5.77 4.45 13.03
C ASP A 61 6.24 3.91 14.39
N SER A 62 5.47 4.14 15.46
CA SER A 62 5.89 3.75 16.82
C SER A 62 5.96 2.24 17.03
N SER A 63 5.36 1.46 16.13
CA SER A 63 5.31 -0.01 16.17
C SER A 63 5.84 -0.67 14.90
N PHE A 64 6.55 0.07 14.06
CA PHE A 64 7.11 -0.44 12.81
C PHE A 64 8.29 -1.38 13.09
N GLU A 65 8.15 -2.64 12.70
CA GLU A 65 9.17 -3.69 12.89
C GLU A 65 9.37 -4.58 11.65
N GLY A 66 8.56 -4.40 10.60
CA GLY A 66 8.68 -5.17 9.35
C GLY A 66 9.47 -4.44 8.26
N GLU A 67 9.14 -4.74 7.01
CA GLU A 67 9.79 -4.16 5.84
C GLU A 67 8.76 -3.58 4.87
N LEU A 68 9.09 -2.42 4.31
CA LEU A 68 8.22 -1.67 3.42
C LEU A 68 9.00 -1.20 2.19
N PHE A 69 8.42 -1.44 1.02
CA PHE A 69 8.76 -0.73 -0.20
C PHE A 69 7.53 0.06 -0.64
N SER A 70 7.61 1.39 -0.57
CA SER A 70 6.57 2.34 -0.95
C SER A 70 7.13 3.31 -1.98
N SER A 71 6.53 3.34 -3.17
CA SER A 71 6.96 4.22 -4.25
C SER A 71 6.33 5.60 -4.09
N SER A 72 7.12 6.64 -3.85
CA SER A 72 6.67 8.06 -3.90
C SER A 72 6.72 8.64 -5.32
N SER A 73 7.41 7.97 -6.23
CA SER A 73 7.43 8.22 -7.67
C SER A 73 7.27 6.89 -8.41
N ASP A 74 7.04 6.92 -9.72
CA ASP A 74 7.23 5.72 -10.52
C ASP A 74 8.70 5.28 -10.40
N ALA A 75 8.93 3.99 -10.10
CA ALA A 75 10.27 3.49 -9.74
C ALA A 75 10.68 2.29 -10.61
N ASP A 76 11.72 2.49 -11.41
CA ASP A 76 12.27 1.47 -12.31
C ASP A 76 12.94 0.31 -11.57
N THR A 77 13.32 0.50 -10.30
CA THR A 77 13.88 -0.56 -9.44
C THR A 77 13.02 -1.81 -9.43
N CYS A 78 11.70 -1.67 -9.52
CA CYS A 78 10.76 -2.79 -9.53
C CYS A 78 10.86 -3.66 -10.79
N SER A 79 11.37 -3.13 -11.90
CA SER A 79 11.38 -3.82 -13.19
C SER A 79 12.17 -5.12 -13.17
N SER A 80 13.27 -5.19 -12.42
CA SER A 80 14.09 -6.40 -12.31
C SER A 80 13.50 -7.49 -11.39
N TYR A 81 12.46 -7.15 -10.62
CA TYR A 81 11.79 -8.05 -9.69
C TYR A 81 10.42 -8.47 -10.19
N ILE A 82 9.57 -7.50 -10.55
CA ILE A 82 8.16 -7.73 -10.90
C ILE A 82 7.86 -7.43 -12.38
N GLY A 83 8.90 -7.21 -13.21
CA GLY A 83 8.78 -7.10 -14.67
C GLY A 83 8.25 -5.76 -15.20
N ARG A 84 8.04 -4.78 -14.31
CA ARG A 84 7.60 -3.42 -14.64
C ARG A 84 8.03 -2.42 -13.57
N ALA A 85 8.00 -1.13 -13.90
CA ALA A 85 8.14 -0.08 -12.90
C ALA A 85 6.99 -0.13 -11.87
N CYS A 86 7.29 0.26 -10.63
CA CYS A 86 6.26 0.49 -9.62
C CYS A 86 5.52 1.80 -9.90
N LYS A 87 4.30 1.92 -9.37
CA LYS A 87 3.50 3.16 -9.45
C LYS A 87 3.55 3.98 -8.17
N ALA A 88 3.65 5.31 -8.33
CA ALA A 88 3.61 6.24 -7.21
C ALA A 88 2.31 6.13 -6.39
N ASN A 89 2.42 6.14 -5.07
CA ASN A 89 1.30 6.40 -4.18
C ASN A 89 0.97 7.91 -4.17
N SER A 90 -0.28 8.26 -3.87
CA SER A 90 -0.76 9.65 -3.80
C SER A 90 -1.32 9.96 -2.42
N PHE A 91 -1.02 11.15 -1.91
CA PHE A 91 -1.39 11.61 -0.58
C PHE A 91 -2.06 12.98 -0.68
N THR A 92 -3.18 13.16 0.02
CA THR A 92 -3.88 14.45 0.18
C THR A 92 -4.29 14.59 1.63
N ASN A 93 -3.88 15.67 2.30
CA ASN A 93 -4.11 15.89 3.74
C ASN A 93 -3.80 14.64 4.59
N SER A 94 -2.73 13.92 4.25
CA SER A 94 -2.42 12.63 4.86
C SER A 94 -0.96 12.56 5.26
N GLY A 95 -0.64 11.74 6.26
CA GLY A 95 0.74 11.37 6.55
C GLY A 95 1.35 10.56 5.40
N ASP A 96 2.66 10.68 5.22
CA ASP A 96 3.40 9.97 4.16
C ASP A 96 3.55 8.47 4.47
N LEU A 97 3.79 7.67 3.43
CA LEU A 97 4.22 6.28 3.53
C LEU A 97 5.58 6.13 2.85
N SER A 98 6.66 6.14 3.62
CA SER A 98 8.02 6.05 3.10
C SER A 98 8.69 4.73 3.50
N GLY A 99 9.32 4.08 2.52
CA GLY A 99 10.05 2.83 2.73
C GLY A 99 10.70 2.38 1.43
N THR A 100 11.97 2.03 1.47
CA THR A 100 12.77 1.72 0.26
C THR A 100 13.44 0.34 0.34
N THR A 101 12.94 -0.54 1.21
CA THR A 101 13.54 -1.86 1.44
C THR A 101 13.34 -2.76 0.22
N VAL A 102 14.36 -2.85 -0.64
CA VAL A 102 14.32 -3.62 -1.89
C VAL A 102 14.16 -5.13 -1.67
N ASP A 103 14.50 -5.65 -0.49
CA ASP A 103 14.31 -7.06 -0.14
C ASP A 103 12.83 -7.48 -0.17
N VAL A 104 11.91 -6.55 0.06
CA VAL A 104 10.47 -6.75 -0.17
C VAL A 104 10.21 -7.16 -1.62
N LEU A 105 10.84 -6.49 -2.59
CA LEU A 105 10.63 -6.77 -4.02
C LEU A 105 11.13 -8.17 -4.40
N SER A 106 12.21 -8.62 -3.78
CA SER A 106 12.74 -9.99 -3.96
C SER A 106 11.72 -11.06 -3.59
N LYS A 107 10.79 -10.80 -2.65
CA LYS A 107 9.73 -11.74 -2.27
C LYS A 107 8.69 -11.97 -3.37
N PHE A 108 8.58 -11.05 -4.33
CA PHE A 108 7.62 -11.12 -5.44
C PHE A 108 8.26 -11.55 -6.76
N LYS A 109 9.57 -11.83 -6.78
CA LYS A 109 10.28 -12.17 -8.01
C LYS A 109 9.86 -13.54 -8.53
N GLY A 110 9.41 -13.57 -9.79
CA GLY A 110 8.92 -14.79 -10.45
C GLY A 110 7.46 -15.13 -10.14
N GLU A 111 6.81 -14.38 -9.26
CA GLU A 111 5.39 -14.53 -8.96
C GLU A 111 4.50 -13.82 -9.98
N THR A 112 3.23 -14.23 -10.05
CA THR A 112 2.22 -13.48 -10.80
C THR A 112 1.71 -12.31 -9.93
N VAL A 113 2.27 -11.13 -10.15
CA VAL A 113 1.94 -9.91 -9.40
C VAL A 113 0.83 -9.13 -10.13
N ALA A 114 -0.13 -8.59 -9.38
CA ALA A 114 -1.19 -7.78 -9.98
C ALA A 114 -0.62 -6.53 -10.68
N THR A 115 -1.26 -6.10 -11.77
CA THR A 115 -0.89 -4.83 -12.43
C THR A 115 -1.21 -3.65 -11.53
N ALA A 116 -0.42 -2.58 -11.66
CA ALA A 116 -0.63 -1.31 -10.99
C ALA A 116 -0.94 -0.21 -12.00
N ASP A 117 -2.01 0.53 -11.74
CA ASP A 117 -2.37 1.74 -12.46
C ASP A 117 -1.92 2.99 -11.66
N THR A 118 -2.05 4.17 -12.26
CA THR A 118 -1.86 5.42 -11.53
C THR A 118 -2.86 5.52 -10.37
N ALA A 119 -2.39 6.03 -9.22
CA ALA A 119 -3.23 6.25 -8.04
C ALA A 119 -4.50 7.04 -8.37
N SER A 120 -5.64 6.59 -7.86
CA SER A 120 -6.95 7.20 -8.12
C SER A 120 -7.95 6.87 -7.00
N THR A 121 -9.06 7.63 -6.97
CA THR A 121 -10.18 7.41 -6.06
C THR A 121 -11.25 6.46 -6.63
N ALA A 122 -10.99 5.82 -7.78
CA ALA A 122 -11.92 4.90 -8.43
C ALA A 122 -12.49 3.79 -7.51
N PRO A 123 -11.75 3.25 -6.52
CA PRO A 123 -12.32 2.30 -5.57
C PRO A 123 -13.58 2.81 -4.84
N ALA A 124 -13.76 4.13 -4.65
CA ALA A 124 -14.96 4.68 -4.02
C ALA A 124 -16.25 4.45 -4.83
N SER A 125 -16.14 4.22 -6.15
CA SER A 125 -17.28 3.96 -7.04
C SER A 125 -17.42 2.49 -7.43
N ASN A 126 -16.33 1.71 -7.36
CA ASN A 126 -16.30 0.33 -7.88
C ASN A 126 -16.20 -0.72 -6.77
N ALA A 127 -15.71 -0.37 -5.59
CA ALA A 127 -15.60 -1.33 -4.49
C ALA A 127 -16.95 -1.50 -3.77
N GLY A 128 -17.15 -2.70 -3.21
CA GLY A 128 -18.33 -3.03 -2.43
C GLY A 128 -19.46 -3.66 -3.23
N GLN A 129 -20.44 -4.19 -2.50
CA GLN A 129 -21.57 -4.87 -3.10
C GLN A 129 -22.44 -3.90 -3.92
N GLY A 130 -22.84 -4.34 -5.13
CA GLY A 130 -23.72 -3.58 -6.02
C GLY A 130 -22.99 -2.75 -7.10
N ASN A 131 -21.66 -2.75 -7.13
CA ASN A 131 -20.85 -1.96 -8.06
C ASN A 131 -20.07 -2.84 -9.07
N LEU A 132 -20.70 -3.91 -9.58
CA LEU A 132 -20.12 -4.81 -10.59
C LEU A 132 -20.43 -4.34 -12.01
#